data_AF-A0A7J7M6M2-F1
#
_entry.id   AF-A0A7J7M6M2-F1
#
_cell.length_a   1.000
_cell.length_b   1.000
_cell.length_c   1.000
_cell.angle_alpha   90.00
_cell.angle_beta   90.00
_cell.angle_gamma   90.00
#
_symmetry.space_group_name_H-M   'P 1'
#
loop_
_entity.id
_entity.type
_entity.pdbx_description
1 polymer ?
#
loop_
_entity_poly.entity_id
_entity_poly.type
_entity_poly.pdbx_seq_one_letter_code
_entity_poly.pdbx_strand_id
1 'polypeptide(L)'
;MNYYAQSCPRAEEIVKEQVIKLYHKHGNTAVSWVRYLFHDCMVKSCDASLLLETANGIVSEMSAERSFGMRNFKYITTIKAALESECPVTVSCADIIALSAREGVKMLGGSDFSMKTGRRDSQESNFALINSFIPNHNDTMSLVLSQFQSIGVDAEGTVALLGAHSVGRVHCKNLVHRLYPEVDPTLDPAHAEYLKGRCPTPDPDPNAVLYARNDLETPMTIDNMYYKNILNHKGLLLVDQQLVSDPITSPFVEKMASDNGYFYDQFSKALVIMSENNPLTGEQGFSELQVNYYAQSCPRAEEIVKERVIALYNEHGNTAVSWVRNLFHDCMVQSCDASLLLETTNGIVSETSADRNFGMRNFKYVDTIKTALESECPKKVSCADIVALSSREGVKMVTLAALSFFRLFLVPNTKIYELCLQLGGPQFSMKTGRRDSRQSHAALVNNMIPNHNDSVSFVLSRFQSIGVDVEGAVALLDPTHAEYLKGRCPTSNPDPNAVLYARIDLETPMTIDNMYYKNILKHKALLSIDQQLLSNPITAPFVKKMAADNAYFYNQFSKALVIMSENNPLTGDQGEIRKDCRYVN
;
A
#
# COMPACT_ATOMS: atom_id res chain seq x y z
N MET A 1 20.61 -11.52 7.86
CA MET A 1 22.02 -11.10 8.01
C MET A 1 22.90 -12.20 7.44
N ASN A 2 24.03 -11.86 6.81
CA ASN A 2 25.05 -12.82 6.33
C ASN A 2 24.60 -13.78 5.21
N TYR A 3 23.67 -13.37 4.34
CA TYR A 3 23.17 -14.23 3.24
C TYR A 3 24.29 -14.73 2.32
N TYR A 4 25.28 -13.88 2.07
CA TYR A 4 26.41 -14.19 1.18
C TYR A 4 27.59 -14.89 1.87
N ALA A 5 27.51 -15.21 3.17
CA ALA A 5 28.67 -15.70 3.93
C ALA A 5 29.31 -16.98 3.38
N GLN A 6 28.54 -17.81 2.66
CA GLN A 6 29.06 -19.00 1.99
C GLN A 6 29.30 -18.80 0.48
N SER A 7 28.39 -18.11 -0.22
CA SER A 7 28.41 -17.96 -1.68
C SER A 7 29.33 -16.84 -2.17
N CYS A 8 29.47 -15.76 -1.39
CA CYS A 8 30.40 -14.67 -1.64
C CYS A 8 30.85 -14.04 -0.31
N PRO A 9 31.80 -14.66 0.41
CA PRO A 9 32.16 -14.25 1.78
C PRO A 9 32.62 -12.79 1.90
N ARG A 10 33.17 -12.22 0.82
CA ARG A 10 33.68 -10.85 0.75
C ARG A 10 32.67 -9.83 0.19
N ALA A 11 31.41 -10.22 -0.06
CA ALA A 11 30.41 -9.36 -0.69
C ALA A 11 30.26 -8.00 0.01
N GLU A 12 29.96 -8.00 1.32
CA GLU A 12 29.76 -6.75 2.07
C GLU A 12 31.06 -5.93 2.20
N GLU A 13 32.21 -6.60 2.31
CA GLU A 13 33.52 -5.95 2.35
C GLU A 13 33.82 -5.22 1.03
N ILE A 14 33.59 -5.87 -0.11
CA ILE A 14 33.80 -5.28 -1.44
C ILE A 14 32.88 -4.08 -1.64
N VAL A 15 31.60 -4.19 -1.29
CA VAL A 15 30.67 -3.04 -1.40
C VAL A 15 31.19 -1.87 -0.57
N LYS A 16 31.57 -2.12 0.69
CA LYS A 16 32.12 -1.09 1.58
C LYS A 16 33.38 -0.43 1.02
N GLU A 17 34.35 -1.22 0.54
CA GLU A 17 35.58 -0.70 -0.06
C GLU A 17 35.29 0.18 -1.28
N GLN A 18 34.41 -0.26 -2.18
CA GLN A 18 34.06 0.50 -3.37
C GLN A 18 33.28 1.77 -3.03
N VAL A 19 32.35 1.71 -2.07
CA VAL A 19 31.61 2.87 -1.56
C VAL A 19 32.58 3.92 -1.00
N ILE A 20 33.48 3.52 -0.11
CA ILE A 20 34.48 4.42 0.49
C ILE A 20 35.34 5.05 -0.60
N LYS A 21 35.84 4.25 -1.54
CA LYS A 21 36.66 4.71 -2.67
C LYS A 21 35.91 5.72 -3.55
N LEU A 22 34.66 5.44 -3.89
CA LEU A 22 33.84 6.30 -4.74
C LEU A 22 33.49 7.61 -4.04
N TYR A 23 33.21 7.56 -2.75
CA TYR A 23 32.97 8.75 -1.95
C TYR A 23 34.21 9.63 -1.85
N HIS A 24 35.40 9.09 -1.55
CA HIS A 24 36.62 9.90 -1.53
C HIS A 24 36.98 10.50 -2.89
N LYS A 25 36.61 9.82 -3.99
CA LYS A 25 36.86 10.30 -5.35
C LYS A 25 35.91 11.42 -5.78
N HIS A 26 34.65 11.38 -5.36
CA HIS A 26 33.58 12.24 -5.91
C HIS A 26 32.90 13.15 -4.88
N GLY A 27 33.08 12.89 -3.58
CA GLY A 27 32.65 13.72 -2.45
C GLY A 27 31.15 13.75 -2.13
N ASN A 28 30.28 13.30 -3.04
CA ASN A 28 28.82 13.46 -2.91
C ASN A 28 27.99 12.20 -3.21
N THR A 29 28.63 11.03 -3.35
CA THR A 29 27.96 9.79 -3.73
C THR A 29 27.09 9.21 -2.60
N ALA A 30 27.46 9.44 -1.34
CA ALA A 30 26.71 8.95 -0.19
C ALA A 30 25.26 9.42 -0.17
N VAL A 31 25.03 10.71 -0.44
CA VAL A 31 23.68 11.29 -0.57
C VAL A 31 22.88 10.62 -1.69
N SER A 32 23.55 10.23 -2.78
CA SER A 32 22.89 9.53 -3.89
C SER A 32 22.44 8.14 -3.47
N TRP A 33 23.27 7.38 -2.74
CA TRP A 33 22.91 6.03 -2.30
C TRP A 33 21.76 6.01 -1.29
N VAL A 34 21.76 6.92 -0.32
CA VAL A 34 20.62 7.08 0.62
C VAL A 34 19.34 7.38 -0.15
N ARG A 35 19.42 8.28 -1.15
CA ARG A 35 18.28 8.59 -2.02
C ARG A 35 17.86 7.39 -2.88
N TYR A 36 18.79 6.60 -3.41
CA TYR A 36 18.43 5.41 -4.20
C TYR A 36 17.65 4.41 -3.36
N LEU A 37 18.12 4.13 -2.15
CA LEU A 37 17.41 3.20 -1.26
C LEU A 37 16.00 3.68 -0.96
N PHE A 38 15.81 4.97 -0.66
CA PHE A 38 14.48 5.53 -0.47
C PHE A 38 13.58 5.35 -1.70
N HIS A 39 14.06 5.74 -2.88
CA HIS A 39 13.27 5.67 -4.10
C HIS A 39 12.97 4.24 -4.57
N ASP A 40 13.85 3.28 -4.30
CA ASP A 40 13.62 1.86 -4.60
C ASP A 40 12.59 1.27 -3.61
N CYS A 41 12.78 1.50 -2.32
CA CYS A 41 11.99 0.86 -1.27
C CYS A 41 10.64 1.51 -0.96
N MET A 42 10.44 2.81 -1.19
CA MET A 42 9.23 3.52 -0.77
C MET A 42 7.98 3.16 -1.59
N VAL A 43 8.16 2.48 -2.73
CA VAL A 43 7.11 2.31 -3.73
C VAL A 43 6.37 0.99 -3.52
N LYS A 44 6.89 -0.12 -4.06
CA LYS A 44 6.29 -1.46 -3.96
C LYS A 44 7.18 -2.43 -3.20
N SER A 45 8.48 -2.40 -3.46
CA SER A 45 9.45 -3.40 -3.01
C SER A 45 10.89 -2.90 -3.12
N CYS A 46 11.77 -3.33 -2.20
CA CYS A 46 13.22 -3.09 -2.26
C CYS A 46 13.92 -4.12 -3.17
N ASP A 47 13.89 -3.91 -4.48
CA ASP A 47 14.26 -4.93 -5.47
C ASP A 47 15.07 -4.41 -6.67
N ALA A 48 15.65 -3.21 -6.59
CA ALA A 48 16.39 -2.57 -7.67
C ALA A 48 15.58 -2.34 -8.96
N SER A 49 14.25 -2.38 -8.92
CA SER A 49 13.38 -1.97 -10.04
C SER A 49 13.67 -0.53 -10.49
N LEU A 50 14.17 0.32 -9.59
CA LEU A 50 14.67 1.67 -9.87
C LEU A 50 15.78 1.70 -10.94
N LEU A 51 16.59 0.64 -11.06
CA LEU A 51 17.71 0.57 -12.00
C LEU A 51 17.31 0.14 -13.41
N LEU A 52 16.07 -0.29 -13.62
CA LEU A 52 15.60 -0.73 -14.92
C LEU A 52 15.51 0.46 -15.90
N GLU A 53 16.13 0.31 -17.06
CA GLU A 53 16.09 1.29 -18.15
C GLU A 53 14.87 1.06 -19.06
N THR A 54 14.46 2.12 -19.77
CA THR A 54 13.35 2.04 -20.72
C THR A 54 13.76 1.19 -21.93
N ALA A 55 13.36 -0.08 -21.93
CA ALA A 55 13.66 -1.05 -22.98
C ALA A 55 12.64 -2.21 -22.95
N ASN A 56 12.41 -2.86 -24.09
CA ASN A 56 11.60 -4.09 -24.18
C ASN A 56 10.20 -4.01 -23.54
N GLY A 57 9.53 -2.86 -23.64
CA GLY A 57 8.20 -2.64 -23.04
C GLY A 57 8.21 -2.19 -21.57
N ILE A 58 9.38 -2.13 -20.92
CA ILE A 58 9.56 -1.52 -19.60
C ILE A 58 9.74 -0.01 -19.77
N VAL A 59 9.09 0.76 -18.90
CA VAL A 59 9.32 2.21 -18.75
C VAL A 59 10.11 2.42 -17.47
N SER A 60 11.25 3.10 -17.53
CA SER A 60 12.08 3.34 -16.34
C SER A 60 11.38 4.23 -15.31
N GLU A 61 11.48 3.86 -14.04
CA GLU A 61 10.99 4.64 -12.89
C GLU A 61 11.62 6.03 -12.81
N MET A 62 12.82 6.19 -13.37
CA MET A 62 13.50 7.48 -13.47
C MET A 62 12.76 8.48 -14.38
N SER A 63 11.84 8.01 -15.22
CA SER A 63 11.03 8.86 -16.10
C SER A 63 9.86 9.52 -15.36
N ALA A 64 9.56 9.09 -14.13
CA ALA A 64 8.48 9.66 -13.34
C ALA A 64 8.87 11.03 -12.77
N GLU A 65 7.87 11.91 -12.58
CA GLU A 65 8.09 13.26 -12.07
C GLU A 65 8.77 13.26 -10.70
N ARG A 66 8.33 12.37 -9.79
CA ARG A 66 8.87 12.29 -8.44
C ARG A 66 10.31 11.72 -8.39
N SER A 67 10.80 11.09 -9.46
CA SER A 67 12.19 10.62 -9.59
C SER A 67 13.15 11.67 -10.18
N PHE A 68 12.69 12.91 -10.37
CA PHE A 68 13.46 13.96 -11.00
C PHE A 68 14.84 14.21 -10.36
N GLY A 69 15.87 14.37 -11.22
CA GLY A 69 17.22 14.72 -10.80
C GLY A 69 18.02 13.58 -10.14
N MET A 70 17.48 12.35 -10.12
CA MET A 70 18.27 11.16 -9.80
C MET A 70 19.32 10.95 -10.89
N ARG A 71 20.54 10.62 -10.47
CA ARG A 71 21.73 10.50 -11.32
C ARG A 71 22.78 9.71 -10.58
N ASN A 72 23.89 9.38 -11.26
CA ASN A 72 25.07 8.69 -10.73
C ASN A 72 24.96 7.15 -10.59
N PHE A 73 23.97 6.52 -11.22
CA PHE A 73 23.77 5.07 -11.17
C PHE A 73 24.96 4.23 -11.69
N LYS A 74 25.83 4.83 -12.54
CA LYS A 74 27.10 4.23 -12.98
C LYS A 74 28.00 3.73 -11.82
N TYR A 75 27.84 4.28 -10.61
CA TYR A 75 28.57 3.84 -9.44
C TYR A 75 28.08 2.50 -8.91
N ILE A 76 26.77 2.20 -9.03
CA ILE A 76 26.24 0.86 -8.76
C ILE A 76 26.85 -0.14 -9.74
N THR A 77 26.95 0.21 -11.02
CA THR A 77 27.63 -0.63 -12.03
C THR A 77 29.11 -0.87 -11.69
N THR A 78 29.80 0.14 -11.15
CA THR A 78 31.20 0.00 -10.72
C THR A 78 31.34 -0.99 -9.55
N ILE A 79 30.45 -0.89 -8.55
CA ILE A 79 30.42 -1.81 -7.41
C ILE A 79 30.06 -3.22 -7.88
N LYS A 80 29.05 -3.35 -8.74
CA LYS A 80 28.63 -4.61 -9.34
C LYS A 80 29.77 -5.27 -10.10
N ALA A 81 30.53 -4.54 -10.92
CA ALA A 81 31.67 -5.10 -11.65
C ALA A 81 32.77 -5.66 -10.72
N ALA A 82 33.02 -5.01 -9.58
CA ALA A 82 33.95 -5.51 -8.59
C ALA A 82 33.44 -6.82 -7.95
N LEU A 83 32.15 -6.89 -7.62
CA LEU A 83 31.52 -8.11 -7.10
C LEU A 83 31.51 -9.25 -8.13
N GLU A 84 31.17 -8.96 -9.38
CA GLU A 84 31.18 -9.96 -10.47
C GLU A 84 32.57 -10.53 -10.75
N SER A 85 33.64 -9.76 -10.45
CA SER A 85 35.02 -10.25 -10.58
C SER A 85 35.40 -11.24 -9.47
N GLU A 86 34.76 -11.15 -8.31
CA GLU A 86 35.02 -12.03 -7.15
C GLU A 86 34.06 -13.22 -7.11
N CYS A 87 32.76 -12.97 -7.27
CA CYS A 87 31.67 -13.93 -7.14
C CYS A 87 30.61 -13.70 -8.22
N PRO A 88 30.83 -14.24 -9.44
CA PRO A 88 29.94 -14.04 -10.57
C PRO A 88 28.48 -14.38 -10.26
N VAL A 89 27.56 -13.55 -10.74
CA VAL A 89 26.10 -13.74 -10.72
C VAL A 89 25.53 -14.01 -9.32
N THR A 90 26.24 -13.58 -8.27
CA THR A 90 25.88 -13.96 -6.88
C THR A 90 25.18 -12.84 -6.13
N VAL A 91 25.71 -11.61 -6.17
CA VAL A 91 25.19 -10.49 -5.36
C VAL A 91 24.23 -9.64 -6.19
N SER A 92 23.01 -9.40 -5.71
CA SER A 92 21.99 -8.62 -6.43
C SER A 92 22.30 -7.12 -6.44
N CYS A 93 21.79 -6.42 -7.45
CA CYS A 93 21.81 -4.95 -7.46
C CYS A 93 20.99 -4.36 -6.31
N ALA A 94 19.89 -5.01 -5.91
CA ALA A 94 19.07 -4.61 -4.77
C ALA A 94 19.89 -4.57 -3.47
N ASP A 95 20.72 -5.59 -3.20
CA ASP A 95 21.61 -5.56 -2.05
C ASP A 95 22.76 -4.58 -2.22
N ILE A 96 23.24 -4.33 -3.43
CA ILE A 96 24.24 -3.27 -3.66
C ILE A 96 23.66 -1.90 -3.29
N ILE A 97 22.41 -1.59 -3.65
CA ILE A 97 21.75 -0.33 -3.26
C ILE A 97 21.66 -0.22 -1.74
N ALA A 98 21.11 -1.25 -1.08
CA ALA A 98 20.92 -1.25 0.38
C ALA A 98 22.24 -1.12 1.14
N LEU A 99 23.24 -1.93 0.80
CA LEU A 99 24.56 -1.87 1.42
C LEU A 99 25.26 -0.54 1.12
N SER A 100 25.14 0.01 -0.09
CA SER A 100 25.72 1.31 -0.42
C SER A 100 25.09 2.45 0.38
N ALA A 101 23.78 2.38 0.62
CA ALA A 101 23.08 3.36 1.45
C ALA A 101 23.50 3.25 2.92
N ARG A 102 23.59 2.02 3.47
CA ARG A 102 24.09 1.77 4.83
C ARG A 102 25.48 2.38 5.05
N GLU A 103 26.43 2.06 4.18
CA GLU A 103 27.77 2.64 4.27
C GLU A 103 27.72 4.15 4.02
N GLY A 104 26.88 4.61 3.09
CA GLY A 104 26.65 6.03 2.82
C GLY A 104 26.21 6.82 4.05
N VAL A 105 25.29 6.31 4.86
CA VAL A 105 24.85 6.94 6.12
C VAL A 105 26.03 7.12 7.07
N LYS A 106 26.85 6.08 7.24
CA LYS A 106 28.06 6.13 8.07
C LYS A 106 29.07 7.16 7.55
N MET A 107 29.25 7.25 6.24
CA MET A 107 30.13 8.26 5.62
C MET A 107 29.63 9.70 5.80
N LEU A 108 28.31 9.86 5.98
CA LEU A 108 27.69 11.15 6.30
C LEU A 108 27.63 11.39 7.82
N GLY A 109 28.34 10.62 8.64
CA GLY A 109 28.40 10.84 10.10
C GLY A 109 27.26 10.24 10.90
N GLY A 110 26.36 9.48 10.26
CA GLY A 110 25.31 8.74 10.96
C GLY A 110 25.84 7.48 11.67
N SER A 111 24.92 6.80 12.37
CA SER A 111 25.20 5.58 13.14
C SER A 111 25.66 4.42 12.27
N ASP A 112 26.41 3.50 12.88
CA ASP A 112 26.64 2.18 12.31
C ASP A 112 25.47 1.25 12.68
N PHE A 113 24.94 0.51 11.70
CA PHE A 113 23.84 -0.42 11.91
C PHE A 113 23.86 -1.51 10.85
N SER A 114 23.15 -2.60 11.14
CA SER A 114 23.09 -3.78 10.28
C SER A 114 21.86 -3.75 9.36
N MET A 115 22.01 -4.23 8.13
CA MET A 115 20.90 -4.46 7.20
C MET A 115 20.92 -5.91 6.75
N LYS A 116 19.73 -6.54 6.64
CA LYS A 116 19.61 -7.85 6.02
C LYS A 116 20.05 -7.78 4.56
N THR A 117 20.60 -8.89 4.07
CA THR A 117 20.96 -9.14 2.68
C THR A 117 20.23 -10.40 2.21
N GLY A 118 20.22 -10.65 0.90
CA GLY A 118 19.46 -11.70 0.22
C GLY A 118 18.34 -11.17 -0.67
N ARG A 119 18.35 -9.86 -1.00
CA ARG A 119 17.39 -9.26 -1.94
C ARG A 119 17.65 -9.80 -3.35
N ARG A 120 16.63 -9.87 -4.20
CA ARG A 120 16.75 -10.18 -5.63
C ARG A 120 16.36 -8.99 -6.47
N ASP A 121 16.90 -8.96 -7.68
CA ASP A 121 16.61 -7.92 -8.65
C ASP A 121 15.26 -8.19 -9.34
N SER A 122 14.42 -7.16 -9.43
CA SER A 122 13.16 -7.20 -10.16
C SER A 122 13.38 -7.24 -11.68
N GLN A 123 12.41 -7.83 -12.38
CA GLN A 123 12.30 -7.80 -13.83
C GLN A 123 11.22 -6.83 -14.32
N GLU A 124 10.48 -6.22 -13.39
CA GLU A 124 9.37 -5.30 -13.66
C GLU A 124 9.63 -3.93 -13.04
N SER A 125 9.14 -2.89 -13.69
CA SER A 125 9.21 -1.52 -13.18
C SER A 125 7.89 -1.11 -12.50
N ASN A 126 8.01 -0.35 -11.43
CA ASN A 126 6.92 0.28 -10.70
C ASN A 126 6.59 1.69 -11.18
N PHE A 127 6.96 2.08 -12.41
CA PHE A 127 6.77 3.42 -12.96
C PHE A 127 5.38 4.02 -12.72
N ALA A 128 4.31 3.22 -12.88
CA ALA A 128 2.93 3.66 -12.70
C ALA A 128 2.58 4.03 -11.24
N LEU A 129 3.36 3.56 -10.26
CA LEU A 129 3.14 3.76 -8.83
C LEU A 129 3.96 4.93 -8.26
N ILE A 130 5.06 5.31 -8.91
CA ILE A 130 6.03 6.30 -8.38
C ILE A 130 5.36 7.60 -7.92
N ASN A 131 4.51 8.18 -8.77
CA ASN A 131 3.87 9.47 -8.48
C ASN A 131 2.80 9.38 -7.38
N SER A 132 2.37 8.18 -6.99
CA SER A 132 1.37 7.96 -5.94
C SER A 132 1.98 7.61 -4.58
N PHE A 133 3.22 7.09 -4.56
CA PHE A 133 3.84 6.54 -3.35
C PHE A 133 5.00 7.36 -2.80
N ILE A 134 5.82 8.00 -3.66
CA ILE A 134 6.94 8.82 -3.19
C ILE A 134 6.38 10.18 -2.79
N PRO A 135 6.42 10.67 -1.54
CA PRO A 135 5.86 11.98 -1.19
C PRO A 135 6.46 13.14 -1.99
N ASN A 136 5.64 14.14 -2.35
CA ASN A 136 6.08 15.37 -3.00
C ASN A 136 6.43 16.45 -1.98
N HIS A 137 7.25 17.42 -2.40
CA HIS A 137 7.71 18.54 -1.58
C HIS A 137 6.63 19.43 -0.94
N ASN A 138 5.40 19.36 -1.44
CA ASN A 138 4.24 20.14 -1.01
C ASN A 138 3.01 19.27 -0.70
N ASP A 139 3.17 17.94 -0.56
CA ASP A 139 2.11 17.06 -0.10
C ASP A 139 1.73 17.38 1.37
N THR A 140 0.52 16.97 1.79
CA THR A 140 0.07 17.16 3.17
C THR A 140 0.76 16.18 4.11
N MET A 141 0.98 16.59 5.37
CA MET A 141 1.58 15.68 6.37
C MET A 141 0.77 14.39 6.57
N SER A 142 -0.56 14.46 6.47
CA SER A 142 -1.43 13.28 6.52
C SER A 142 -1.16 12.26 5.40
N LEU A 143 -0.88 12.74 4.18
CA LEU A 143 -0.55 11.87 3.05
C LEU A 143 0.82 11.23 3.26
N VAL A 144 1.82 12.04 3.66
CA VAL A 144 3.17 11.59 3.98
C VAL A 144 3.13 10.47 5.02
N LEU A 145 2.49 10.71 6.17
CA LEU A 145 2.34 9.71 7.23
C LEU A 145 1.65 8.44 6.74
N SER A 146 0.61 8.55 5.90
CA SER A 146 -0.07 7.36 5.34
C SER A 146 0.81 6.53 4.40
N GLN A 147 1.66 7.17 3.60
CA GLN A 147 2.58 6.50 2.68
C GLN A 147 3.73 5.82 3.42
N PHE A 148 4.28 6.44 4.47
CA PHE A 148 5.29 5.75 5.29
C PHE A 148 4.67 4.61 6.10
N GLN A 149 3.44 4.79 6.59
CA GLN A 149 2.74 3.76 7.34
C GLN A 149 2.43 2.51 6.50
N SER A 150 2.21 2.64 5.19
CA SER A 150 1.95 1.48 4.32
C SER A 150 3.15 0.55 4.17
N ILE A 151 4.36 1.06 4.35
CA ILE A 151 5.60 0.28 4.34
C ILE A 151 6.10 -0.06 5.76
N GLY A 152 5.22 0.07 6.76
CA GLY A 152 5.50 -0.28 8.15
C GLY A 152 6.27 0.77 8.96
N VAL A 153 6.50 1.97 8.41
CA VAL A 153 7.17 3.07 9.12
C VAL A 153 6.12 3.93 9.84
N ASP A 154 6.19 3.99 11.17
CA ASP A 154 5.29 4.80 11.99
C ASP A 154 5.60 6.31 11.91
N ALA A 155 4.82 7.14 12.61
CA ALA A 155 5.00 8.59 12.60
C ALA A 155 6.37 9.04 13.12
N GLU A 156 6.88 8.41 14.17
CA GLU A 156 8.21 8.70 14.73
C GLU A 156 9.32 8.36 13.72
N GLY A 157 9.23 7.18 13.11
CA GLY A 157 10.14 6.75 12.05
C GLY A 157 10.05 7.62 10.79
N THR A 158 8.86 8.13 10.47
CA THR A 158 8.66 9.08 9.36
C THR A 158 9.43 10.37 9.62
N VAL A 159 9.25 10.98 10.81
CA VAL A 159 10.00 12.18 11.21
C VAL A 159 11.50 11.92 11.18
N ALA A 160 11.94 10.74 11.60
CA ALA A 160 13.34 10.33 11.54
C ALA A 160 13.83 10.28 10.08
N LEU A 161 13.15 9.56 9.19
CA LEU A 161 13.56 9.41 7.78
C LEU A 161 13.58 10.73 7.01
N LEU A 162 12.66 11.66 7.28
CA LEU A 162 12.74 13.01 6.72
C LEU A 162 14.01 13.76 7.17
N GLY A 163 14.60 13.38 8.31
CA GLY A 163 15.93 13.83 8.74
C GLY A 163 17.06 13.48 7.76
N ALA A 164 16.86 12.59 6.78
CA ALA A 164 17.79 12.42 5.66
C ALA A 164 17.98 13.72 4.86
N HIS A 165 17.03 14.66 4.93
CA HIS A 165 17.17 15.99 4.38
C HIS A 165 18.24 16.84 5.08
N SER A 166 18.89 16.38 6.15
CA SER A 166 20.12 17.01 6.67
C SER A 166 21.22 17.14 5.61
N VAL A 167 21.25 16.23 4.64
CA VAL A 167 22.26 16.22 3.58
C VAL A 167 21.71 16.58 2.20
N GLY A 168 22.58 17.12 1.35
CA GLY A 168 22.28 17.32 -0.06
C GLY A 168 21.68 18.68 -0.39
N ARG A 169 20.77 18.70 -1.37
CA ARG A 169 20.28 19.92 -2.01
C ARG A 169 18.93 19.73 -2.70
N VAL A 170 18.16 20.81 -2.77
CA VAL A 170 16.87 20.89 -3.45
C VAL A 170 17.00 21.79 -4.66
N HIS A 171 16.52 21.32 -5.81
CA HIS A 171 16.45 22.12 -7.04
C HIS A 171 15.42 23.25 -6.89
N CYS A 172 15.75 24.44 -7.41
CA CYS A 172 14.90 25.63 -7.26
C CYS A 172 13.47 25.46 -7.78
N LYS A 173 13.24 24.59 -8.77
CA LYS A 173 11.90 24.22 -9.26
C LYS A 173 10.96 23.82 -8.11
N ASN A 174 11.48 23.12 -7.10
CA ASN A 174 10.71 22.64 -5.96
C ASN A 174 10.60 23.69 -4.83
N LEU A 175 11.11 24.91 -5.03
CA LEU A 175 11.01 26.00 -4.06
C LEU A 175 10.15 27.16 -4.56
N VAL A 176 9.75 27.14 -5.85
CA VAL A 176 9.03 28.25 -6.50
C VAL A 176 7.79 28.64 -5.70
N HIS A 177 6.93 27.68 -5.37
CA HIS A 177 5.67 27.95 -4.64
C HIS A 177 5.89 28.53 -3.24
N ARG A 178 7.08 28.38 -2.67
CA ARG A 178 7.41 28.96 -1.35
C ARG A 178 8.01 30.36 -1.44
N LEU A 179 8.46 30.78 -2.61
CA LEU A 179 9.19 32.05 -2.81
C LEU A 179 8.44 33.04 -3.71
N TYR A 180 7.53 32.56 -4.57
CA TYR A 180 6.87 33.33 -5.61
C TYR A 180 5.38 32.97 -5.78
N PRO A 181 4.51 33.94 -6.18
CA PRO A 181 4.83 35.37 -6.31
C PRO A 181 5.08 36.05 -4.96
N GLU A 182 4.53 35.48 -3.90
CA GLU A 182 4.72 35.90 -2.51
C GLU A 182 5.55 34.85 -1.76
N VAL A 183 6.32 35.32 -0.79
CA VAL A 183 7.08 34.43 0.09
C VAL A 183 6.12 33.79 1.07
N ASP A 184 6.25 32.48 1.26
CA ASP A 184 5.52 31.74 2.28
C ASP A 184 5.74 32.40 3.67
N PRO A 185 4.68 32.85 4.34
CA PRO A 185 4.79 33.59 5.60
C PRO A 185 5.34 32.75 6.76
N THR A 186 5.42 31.42 6.60
CA THR A 186 6.00 30.51 7.59
C THR A 186 7.53 30.42 7.50
N LEU A 187 8.16 31.05 6.50
CA LEU A 187 9.63 31.14 6.39
C LEU A 187 10.20 32.26 7.26
N ASP A 188 11.34 31.98 7.89
CA ASP A 188 12.18 33.03 8.47
C ASP A 188 12.54 34.08 7.39
N PRO A 189 12.33 35.39 7.63
CA PRO A 189 12.53 36.41 6.61
C PRO A 189 13.97 36.47 6.05
N ALA A 190 14.98 36.29 6.91
CA ALA A 190 16.38 36.31 6.49
C ALA A 190 16.71 35.05 5.66
N HIS A 191 16.17 33.89 6.05
CA HIS A 191 16.29 32.67 5.26
C HIS A 191 15.58 32.79 3.90
N ALA A 192 14.40 33.41 3.84
CA ALA A 192 13.69 33.66 2.59
C ALA A 192 14.49 34.57 1.63
N GLU A 193 15.15 35.61 2.15
CA GLU A 193 16.05 36.45 1.36
C GLU A 193 17.23 35.65 0.79
N TYR A 194 17.85 34.81 1.62
CA TYR A 194 18.88 33.88 1.16
C TYR A 194 18.35 32.96 0.05
N LEU A 195 17.17 32.37 0.21
CA LEU A 195 16.58 31.49 -0.79
C LEU A 195 16.25 32.21 -2.09
N LYS A 196 15.74 33.45 -2.05
CA LYS A 196 15.57 34.28 -3.25
C LYS A 196 16.90 34.59 -3.95
N GLY A 197 17.98 34.74 -3.20
CA GLY A 197 19.32 34.86 -3.79
C GLY A 197 19.79 33.60 -4.53
N ARG A 198 19.41 32.40 -4.04
CA ARG A 198 19.77 31.12 -4.67
C ARG A 198 18.83 30.71 -5.80
N CYS A 199 17.56 31.07 -5.68
CA CYS A 199 16.47 30.76 -6.60
C CYS A 199 15.78 32.07 -7.03
N PRO A 200 16.40 32.86 -7.92
CA PRO A 200 16.02 34.25 -8.17
C PRO A 200 14.82 34.44 -9.12
N THR A 201 14.31 33.37 -9.71
CA THR A 201 13.26 33.42 -10.73
C THR A 201 12.10 32.47 -10.39
N PRO A 202 10.84 32.86 -10.68
CA PRO A 202 9.68 31.97 -10.56
C PRO A 202 9.69 30.86 -11.62
N ASP A 203 10.41 31.02 -12.73
CA ASP A 203 10.55 30.02 -13.78
C ASP A 203 12.01 29.54 -13.87
N PRO A 204 12.48 28.71 -12.92
CA PRO A 204 13.81 28.14 -12.98
C PRO A 204 13.90 27.09 -14.11
N ASP A 205 14.95 27.18 -14.94
CA ASP A 205 15.25 26.15 -15.92
C ASP A 205 15.49 24.81 -15.20
N PRO A 206 14.68 23.76 -15.46
CA PRO A 206 14.83 22.46 -14.81
C PRO A 206 16.16 21.77 -15.14
N ASN A 207 16.79 22.12 -16.26
CA ASN A 207 18.09 21.56 -16.65
C ASN A 207 19.27 22.33 -16.06
N ALA A 208 19.05 23.55 -15.56
CA ALA A 208 20.06 24.32 -14.88
C ALA A 208 20.31 23.76 -13.46
N VAL A 209 21.56 23.79 -13.03
CA VAL A 209 21.96 23.35 -11.68
C VAL A 209 21.74 24.49 -10.67
N LEU A 210 20.51 25.00 -10.60
CA LEU A 210 20.07 25.97 -9.60
C LEU A 210 19.45 25.25 -8.40
N TYR A 211 20.02 25.45 -7.22
CA TYR A 211 19.63 24.73 -6.00
C TYR A 211 19.95 25.50 -4.71
N ALA A 212 19.24 25.15 -3.65
CA ALA A 212 19.57 25.48 -2.27
C ALA A 212 19.98 24.21 -1.50
N ARG A 213 20.78 24.36 -0.44
CA ARG A 213 21.14 23.26 0.46
C ARG A 213 20.13 23.21 1.60
N ASN A 214 19.70 22.00 1.96
CA ASN A 214 18.74 21.80 3.05
C ASN A 214 19.28 22.26 4.40
N ASP A 215 20.56 21.97 4.65
CA ASP A 215 21.28 22.46 5.81
C ASP A 215 22.39 23.44 5.38
N LEU A 216 22.49 24.59 6.02
CA LEU A 216 23.52 25.59 5.72
C LEU A 216 24.76 25.43 6.60
N GLU A 217 24.65 24.75 7.73
CA GLU A 217 25.71 24.55 8.71
C GLU A 217 26.45 23.24 8.43
N THR A 218 25.72 22.15 8.26
CA THR A 218 26.28 20.79 8.11
C THR A 218 25.74 20.02 6.88
N PRO A 219 25.79 20.60 5.65
CA PRO A 219 25.12 20.05 4.44
C PRO A 219 25.55 18.66 3.95
N MET A 220 26.58 18.08 4.57
CA MET A 220 27.16 16.78 4.25
C MET A 220 27.21 15.85 5.47
N THR A 221 26.52 16.22 6.54
CA THR A 221 26.40 15.43 7.76
C THR A 221 24.94 15.10 8.03
N ILE A 222 24.64 13.83 8.34
CA ILE A 222 23.37 13.44 8.93
C ILE A 222 23.51 13.73 10.43
N ASP A 223 22.82 14.76 10.90
CA ASP A 223 22.77 15.18 12.29
C ASP A 223 21.41 15.86 12.58
N ASN A 224 21.21 16.32 13.81
CA ASN A 224 19.96 16.96 14.18
C ASN A 224 19.85 18.46 13.85
N MET A 225 20.79 19.01 13.07
CA MET A 225 20.72 20.41 12.63
C MET A 225 19.52 20.65 11.72
N TYR A 226 19.11 19.65 10.92
CA TYR A 226 17.85 19.67 10.18
C TYR A 226 16.65 20.03 11.07
N TYR A 227 16.49 19.36 12.21
CA TYR A 227 15.37 19.63 13.12
C TYR A 227 15.47 21.01 13.77
N LYS A 228 16.68 21.44 14.13
CA LYS A 228 16.92 22.80 14.64
C LYS A 228 16.57 23.86 13.59
N ASN A 229 16.87 23.61 12.32
CA ASN A 229 16.54 24.52 11.23
C ASN A 229 15.03 24.65 11.03
N ILE A 230 14.28 23.55 10.95
CA ILE A 230 12.82 23.62 10.76
C ILE A 230 12.10 24.23 11.97
N LEU A 231 12.58 24.01 13.21
CA LEU A 231 12.06 24.68 14.41
C LEU A 231 12.27 26.20 14.38
N ASN A 232 13.29 26.67 13.67
CA ASN A 232 13.58 28.09 13.46
C ASN A 232 12.99 28.61 12.13
N HIS A 233 12.00 27.94 11.55
CA HIS A 233 11.33 28.36 10.31
C HIS A 233 12.25 28.41 9.07
N LYS A 234 13.30 27.58 9.06
CA LYS A 234 14.30 27.49 7.97
C LYS A 234 14.18 26.19 7.15
N GLY A 235 13.01 25.54 7.15
CA GLY A 235 12.76 24.40 6.27
C GLY A 235 12.70 24.83 4.80
N LEU A 236 13.37 24.09 3.90
CA LEU A 236 13.30 24.37 2.47
C LEU A 236 11.95 24.00 1.87
N LEU A 237 11.54 22.73 2.06
CA LEU A 237 10.31 22.21 1.50
C LEU A 237 9.13 22.50 2.43
N LEU A 238 7.94 22.64 1.85
CA LEU A 238 6.73 22.85 2.63
C LEU A 238 6.43 21.63 3.51
N VAL A 239 6.69 20.43 3.01
CA VAL A 239 6.54 19.18 3.76
C VAL A 239 7.46 19.12 4.98
N ASP A 240 8.70 19.64 4.89
CA ASP A 240 9.63 19.68 6.02
C ASP A 240 9.11 20.65 7.10
N GLN A 241 8.65 21.84 6.68
CA GLN A 241 8.15 22.85 7.63
C GLN A 241 6.85 22.40 8.32
N GLN A 242 6.02 21.60 7.64
CA GLN A 242 4.80 21.02 8.21
C GLN A 242 5.06 20.10 9.41
N LEU A 243 6.24 19.47 9.52
CA LEU A 243 6.57 18.57 10.64
C LEU A 243 6.49 19.29 12.01
N VAL A 244 6.77 20.59 12.04
CA VAL A 244 6.74 21.40 13.26
C VAL A 244 5.31 21.79 13.63
N SER A 245 4.47 22.04 12.63
CA SER A 245 3.09 22.51 12.84
C SER A 245 2.08 21.37 13.04
N ASP A 246 2.40 20.16 12.58
CA ASP A 246 1.50 19.02 12.71
C ASP A 246 1.55 18.42 14.14
N PRO A 247 0.41 18.29 14.83
CA PRO A 247 0.38 17.81 16.22
C PRO A 247 0.86 16.38 16.44
N ILE A 248 0.85 15.52 15.41
CA ILE A 248 1.34 14.14 15.49
C ILE A 248 2.87 14.13 15.43
N THR A 249 3.46 14.96 14.57
CA THR A 249 4.91 14.93 14.32
C THR A 249 5.71 15.87 15.23
N SER A 250 5.13 16.99 15.67
CA SER A 250 5.86 18.02 16.41
C SER A 250 6.57 17.53 17.69
N PRO A 251 6.01 16.61 18.51
CA PRO A 251 6.72 16.11 19.69
C PRO A 251 7.99 15.34 19.33
N PHE A 252 8.00 14.63 18.19
CA PHE A 252 9.18 13.91 17.72
C PHE A 252 10.24 14.85 17.16
N VAL A 253 9.83 15.94 16.49
CA VAL A 253 10.76 16.98 16.00
C VAL A 253 11.51 17.63 17.16
N GLU A 254 10.81 18.04 18.22
CA GLU A 254 11.44 18.63 19.41
C GLU A 254 12.44 17.68 20.07
N LYS A 255 12.07 16.39 20.14
CA LYS A 255 12.92 15.37 20.74
C LYS A 255 14.17 15.08 19.89
N MET A 256 14.04 14.99 18.57
CA MET A 256 15.19 14.82 17.67
C MET A 256 16.10 16.07 17.65
N ALA A 257 15.53 17.28 17.71
CA ALA A 257 16.30 18.52 17.80
C ALA A 257 17.12 18.64 19.10
N SER A 258 16.59 18.13 20.21
CA SER A 258 17.25 18.19 21.52
C SER A 258 18.27 17.07 21.75
N ASP A 259 18.10 15.91 21.11
CA ASP A 259 18.96 14.74 21.29
C ASP A 259 19.36 14.11 19.94
N ASN A 260 20.63 14.32 19.57
CA ASN A 260 21.20 13.77 18.34
C ASN A 260 21.35 12.24 18.39
N GLY A 261 21.60 11.66 19.58
CA GLY A 261 21.66 10.21 19.76
C GLY A 261 20.30 9.56 19.53
N TYR A 262 19.24 10.18 20.04
CA TYR A 262 17.88 9.74 19.78
C TYR A 262 17.51 9.79 18.29
N PHE A 263 17.88 10.87 17.59
CA PHE A 263 17.69 10.95 16.13
C PHE A 263 18.40 9.79 15.43
N TYR A 264 19.66 9.53 15.76
CA TYR A 264 20.47 8.45 15.20
C TYR A 264 19.86 7.06 15.39
N ASP A 265 19.31 6.78 16.56
CA ASP A 265 18.64 5.51 16.84
C ASP A 265 17.36 5.33 16.01
N GLN A 266 16.50 6.35 15.98
CA GLN A 266 15.25 6.29 15.22
C GLN A 266 15.49 6.29 13.71
N PHE A 267 16.47 7.06 13.22
CA PHE A 267 16.83 7.09 11.80
C PHE A 267 17.29 5.72 11.32
N SER A 268 18.19 5.08 12.06
CA SER A 268 18.72 3.76 11.71
C SER A 268 17.63 2.70 11.75
N LYS A 269 16.78 2.72 12.78
CA LYS A 269 15.63 1.80 12.92
C LYS A 269 14.64 1.96 11.75
N ALA A 270 14.23 3.19 11.45
CA ALA A 270 13.26 3.46 10.39
C ALA A 270 13.83 3.13 9.00
N LEU A 271 15.11 3.40 8.77
CA LEU A 271 15.79 3.06 7.51
C LEU A 271 15.90 1.55 7.31
N VAL A 272 16.13 0.78 8.38
CA VAL A 272 16.10 -0.69 8.34
C VAL A 272 14.69 -1.18 8.00
N ILE A 273 13.65 -0.68 8.66
CA ILE A 273 12.25 -1.04 8.37
C ILE A 273 11.92 -0.76 6.90
N MET A 274 12.22 0.44 6.42
CA MET A 274 12.00 0.82 5.02
C MET A 274 12.77 -0.10 4.06
N SER A 275 14.03 -0.46 4.38
CA SER A 275 14.85 -1.35 3.54
C SER A 275 14.34 -2.80 3.48
N GLU A 276 13.37 -3.15 4.32
CA GLU A 276 12.72 -4.45 4.39
C GLU A 276 11.30 -4.43 3.80
N ASN A 277 10.91 -3.35 3.11
CA ASN A 277 9.64 -3.30 2.39
C ASN A 277 9.64 -4.28 1.21
N ASN A 278 8.88 -5.37 1.34
CA ASN A 278 8.65 -6.40 0.33
C ASN A 278 9.86 -6.81 -0.54
N PRO A 279 11.05 -7.10 0.03
CA PRO A 279 12.20 -7.54 -0.76
C PRO A 279 11.92 -8.91 -1.38
N LEU A 280 12.34 -9.09 -2.64
CA LEU A 280 12.39 -10.40 -3.27
C LEU A 280 13.53 -11.23 -2.64
N THR A 281 13.32 -12.47 -2.17
CA THR A 281 14.30 -13.33 -1.46
C THR A 281 14.36 -14.78 -2.01
N GLY A 282 14.94 -15.81 -1.35
CA GLY A 282 14.79 -17.27 -1.68
C GLY A 282 15.03 -17.78 -3.12
N GLU A 283 14.48 -18.93 -3.55
CA GLU A 283 14.36 -19.37 -4.98
C GLU A 283 13.22 -18.60 -5.71
N GLN A 284 13.01 -17.35 -5.34
CA GLN A 284 11.81 -16.58 -5.66
C GLN A 284 11.91 -15.89 -7.02
N GLY A 285 12.20 -16.71 -8.05
CA GLY A 285 11.57 -16.51 -9.35
C GLY A 285 10.12 -17.04 -9.37
N PHE A 286 9.64 -17.62 -8.26
CA PHE A 286 8.31 -18.26 -8.15
C PHE A 286 7.49 -17.91 -6.89
N SER A 287 7.86 -16.89 -6.09
CA SER A 287 7.09 -16.50 -4.89
C SER A 287 6.43 -15.12 -4.97
N GLU A 288 6.13 -14.64 -6.18
CA GLU A 288 5.04 -13.69 -6.29
C GLU A 288 3.73 -14.49 -6.29
N LEU A 289 2.63 -13.86 -5.87
CA LEU A 289 1.32 -14.40 -6.19
C LEU A 289 1.27 -14.65 -7.69
N GLN A 290 0.68 -15.76 -8.11
CA GLN A 290 0.64 -16.14 -9.52
C GLN A 290 -0.74 -16.70 -9.85
N VAL A 291 -1.14 -16.49 -11.10
CA VAL A 291 -2.35 -17.13 -11.63
C VAL A 291 -2.08 -18.63 -11.70
N ASN A 292 -3.07 -19.45 -11.33
CA ASN A 292 -2.95 -20.91 -11.33
C ASN A 292 -1.87 -21.48 -10.38
N TYR A 293 -1.51 -20.79 -9.29
CA TYR A 293 -0.52 -21.25 -8.30
C TYR A 293 -0.75 -22.71 -7.86
N TYR A 294 -2.01 -23.09 -7.64
CA TYR A 294 -2.37 -24.42 -7.17
C TYR A 294 -2.47 -25.49 -8.27
N ALA A 295 -2.26 -25.16 -9.55
CA ALA A 295 -2.52 -26.09 -10.65
C ALA A 295 -1.76 -27.42 -10.56
N GLN A 296 -0.57 -27.43 -9.95
CA GLN A 296 0.20 -28.65 -9.71
C GLN A 296 -0.02 -29.23 -8.32
N SER A 297 -0.03 -28.39 -7.27
CA SER A 297 -0.05 -28.84 -5.88
C SER A 297 -1.43 -29.20 -5.35
N CYS A 298 -2.48 -28.60 -5.91
CA CYS A 298 -3.89 -28.87 -5.61
C CYS A 298 -4.76 -28.48 -6.81
N PRO A 299 -4.79 -29.30 -7.88
CA PRO A 299 -5.38 -28.90 -9.17
C PRO A 299 -6.87 -28.50 -9.10
N ARG A 300 -7.61 -29.03 -8.13
CA ARG A 300 -9.04 -28.74 -7.91
C ARG A 300 -9.31 -27.61 -6.91
N ALA A 301 -8.28 -26.92 -6.40
CA ALA A 301 -8.44 -25.90 -5.36
C ALA A 301 -9.46 -24.82 -5.74
N GLU A 302 -9.26 -24.16 -6.88
CA GLU A 302 -10.15 -23.07 -7.31
C GLU A 302 -11.56 -23.57 -7.69
N GLU A 303 -11.65 -24.79 -8.23
CA GLU A 303 -12.93 -25.44 -8.53
C GLU A 303 -13.74 -25.70 -7.24
N ILE A 304 -13.10 -26.28 -6.22
CA ILE A 304 -13.72 -26.54 -4.92
C ILE A 304 -14.19 -25.23 -4.28
N VAL A 305 -13.36 -24.19 -4.28
CA VAL A 305 -13.77 -22.88 -3.74
C VAL A 305 -15.00 -22.36 -4.48
N LYS A 306 -14.98 -22.39 -5.82
CA LYS A 306 -16.11 -21.96 -6.65
C LYS A 306 -17.39 -22.74 -6.36
N GLU A 307 -17.33 -24.07 -6.35
CA GLU A 307 -18.48 -24.93 -6.06
C GLU A 307 -19.10 -24.64 -4.68
N ARG A 308 -18.25 -24.48 -3.67
CA ARG A 308 -18.69 -24.19 -2.30
C ARG A 308 -19.25 -22.79 -2.15
N VAL A 309 -18.65 -21.79 -2.77
CA VAL A 309 -19.18 -20.42 -2.82
C VAL A 309 -20.55 -20.40 -3.48
N ILE A 310 -20.73 -21.13 -4.58
CA ILE A 310 -22.02 -21.27 -5.27
C ILE A 310 -23.05 -21.94 -4.37
N ALA A 311 -22.69 -23.05 -3.71
CA ALA A 311 -23.59 -23.75 -2.80
C ALA A 311 -24.05 -22.85 -1.65
N LEU A 312 -23.12 -22.14 -1.01
CA LEU A 312 -23.41 -21.22 0.10
C LEU A 312 -24.27 -20.03 -0.33
N TYR A 313 -24.07 -19.51 -1.54
CA TYR A 313 -24.94 -18.48 -2.10
C TYR A 313 -26.35 -19.01 -2.38
N ASN A 314 -26.49 -20.21 -2.94
CA ASN A 314 -27.81 -20.82 -3.18
C ASN A 314 -28.55 -21.12 -1.87
N GLU A 315 -27.83 -21.43 -0.80
CA GLU A 315 -28.40 -21.70 0.52
C GLU A 315 -28.86 -20.43 1.24
N HIS A 316 -28.06 -19.36 1.19
CA HIS A 316 -28.26 -18.18 2.04
C HIS A 316 -28.63 -16.89 1.28
N GLY A 317 -28.39 -16.82 -0.02
CA GLY A 317 -28.81 -15.73 -0.92
C GLY A 317 -28.03 -14.41 -0.81
N ASN A 318 -27.13 -14.25 0.18
CA ASN A 318 -26.42 -12.99 0.43
C ASN A 318 -24.91 -13.14 0.74
N THR A 319 -24.33 -14.30 0.48
CA THR A 319 -22.92 -14.57 0.83
C THR A 319 -21.92 -13.81 -0.03
N ALA A 320 -22.27 -13.46 -1.27
CA ALA A 320 -21.42 -12.72 -2.21
C ALA A 320 -20.89 -11.39 -1.62
N VAL A 321 -21.79 -10.64 -0.99
CA VAL A 321 -21.49 -9.41 -0.23
C VAL A 321 -20.52 -9.67 0.91
N SER A 322 -20.75 -10.76 1.66
CA SER A 322 -19.91 -11.11 2.80
C SER A 322 -18.48 -11.45 2.36
N TRP A 323 -18.31 -12.05 1.18
CA TRP A 323 -16.97 -12.36 0.67
C TRP A 323 -16.17 -11.09 0.38
N VAL A 324 -16.72 -10.18 -0.44
CA VAL A 324 -16.04 -8.91 -0.76
C VAL A 324 -15.72 -8.12 0.50
N ARG A 325 -16.66 -8.09 1.46
CA ARG A 325 -16.45 -7.47 2.77
C ARG A 325 -15.30 -8.13 3.54
N ASN A 326 -15.26 -9.46 3.64
CA ASN A 326 -14.19 -10.17 4.33
C ASN A 326 -12.83 -9.88 3.70
N LEU A 327 -12.72 -9.84 2.37
CA LEU A 327 -11.48 -9.46 1.70
C LEU A 327 -11.08 -8.01 2.00
N PHE A 328 -12.02 -7.07 1.94
CA PHE A 328 -11.74 -5.66 2.27
C PHE A 328 -11.19 -5.50 3.69
N HIS A 329 -11.87 -6.10 4.68
CA HIS A 329 -11.50 -5.96 6.08
C HIS A 329 -10.21 -6.71 6.44
N ASP A 330 -9.85 -7.76 5.71
CA ASP A 330 -8.56 -8.44 5.84
C ASP A 330 -7.45 -7.58 5.21
N CYS A 331 -7.61 -7.22 3.94
CA CYS A 331 -6.58 -6.57 3.15
C CYS A 331 -6.31 -5.09 3.48
N MET A 332 -7.29 -4.35 4.02
CA MET A 332 -7.07 -2.94 4.38
C MET A 332 -6.16 -2.76 5.59
N VAL A 333 -6.00 -3.80 6.40
CA VAL A 333 -5.25 -3.71 7.66
C VAL A 333 -3.85 -4.28 7.44
N GLN A 334 -2.99 -3.47 6.81
CA GLN A 334 -1.57 -3.76 6.51
C GLN A 334 -1.24 -4.93 5.58
N SER A 335 -2.05 -5.99 5.50
CA SER A 335 -1.73 -7.19 4.70
C SER A 335 -2.95 -8.04 4.35
N CYS A 336 -2.91 -8.71 3.20
CA CYS A 336 -3.88 -9.74 2.81
C CYS A 336 -3.41 -11.15 3.21
N ASP A 337 -3.57 -11.52 4.48
CA ASP A 337 -2.99 -12.74 5.04
C ASP A 337 -3.95 -13.52 5.95
N ALA A 338 -5.26 -13.27 5.86
CA ALA A 338 -6.29 -13.90 6.66
C ALA A 338 -6.12 -13.69 8.19
N SER A 339 -5.42 -12.63 8.61
CA SER A 339 -5.33 -12.23 10.02
C SER A 339 -6.71 -11.89 10.60
N LEU A 340 -7.64 -11.40 9.77
CA LEU A 340 -9.04 -11.15 10.13
C LEU A 340 -9.74 -12.39 10.73
N LEU A 341 -9.35 -13.59 10.30
CA LEU A 341 -10.00 -14.84 10.70
C LEU A 341 -9.52 -15.36 12.06
N LEU A 342 -8.43 -14.83 12.62
CA LEU A 342 -7.89 -15.28 13.90
C LEU A 342 -8.86 -15.00 15.05
N GLU A 343 -9.17 -16.02 15.84
CA GLU A 343 -9.93 -15.88 17.08
C GLU A 343 -9.05 -15.44 18.25
N THR A 344 -9.67 -14.77 19.23
CA THR A 344 -8.97 -14.36 20.46
C THR A 344 -8.54 -15.61 21.24
N THR A 345 -7.24 -15.77 21.39
CA THR A 345 -6.58 -16.87 22.12
C THR A 345 -5.40 -16.32 22.91
N ASN A 346 -4.72 -17.14 23.72
CA ASN A 346 -3.63 -16.68 24.59
C ASN A 346 -2.50 -16.00 23.77
N GLY A 347 -2.50 -14.67 23.74
CA GLY A 347 -1.52 -13.84 23.03
C GLY A 347 -2.01 -13.22 21.71
N ILE A 348 -3.20 -13.58 21.21
CA ILE A 348 -3.79 -13.02 19.98
C ILE A 348 -5.13 -12.37 20.34
N VAL A 349 -5.31 -11.10 19.97
CA VAL A 349 -6.60 -10.40 20.03
C VAL A 349 -7.21 -10.43 18.64
N SER A 350 -8.43 -10.94 18.48
CA SER A 350 -9.09 -10.99 17.16
C SER A 350 -9.31 -9.58 16.60
N GLU A 351 -9.07 -9.38 15.30
CA GLU A 351 -9.38 -8.11 14.63
C GLU A 351 -10.87 -7.77 14.67
N THR A 352 -11.73 -8.77 14.87
CA THR A 352 -13.18 -8.62 14.97
C THR A 352 -13.63 -7.90 16.24
N SER A 353 -12.75 -7.77 17.24
CA SER A 353 -13.03 -7.02 18.46
C SER A 353 -12.93 -5.51 18.28
N ALA A 354 -12.35 -5.05 17.16
CA ALA A 354 -12.23 -3.62 16.88
C ALA A 354 -13.54 -3.05 16.32
N ASP A 355 -13.88 -1.83 16.71
CA ASP A 355 -15.13 -1.15 16.34
C ASP A 355 -15.34 -1.11 14.82
N ARG A 356 -14.27 -0.90 14.04
CA ARG A 356 -14.37 -0.81 12.58
C ARG A 356 -14.56 -2.17 11.89
N ASN A 357 -14.39 -3.28 12.61
CA ASN A 357 -14.75 -4.64 12.20
C ASN A 357 -16.06 -5.14 12.83
N PHE A 358 -16.87 -4.25 13.41
CA PHE A 358 -18.13 -4.64 14.02
C PHE A 358 -19.09 -5.32 13.02
N GLY A 359 -19.71 -6.42 13.47
CA GLY A 359 -20.68 -7.18 12.68
C GLY A 359 -20.08 -7.98 11.52
N MET A 360 -18.74 -8.12 11.48
CA MET A 360 -18.09 -9.12 10.62
C MET A 360 -18.54 -10.53 11.02
N ARG A 361 -18.85 -11.36 10.04
CA ARG A 361 -19.51 -12.64 10.24
C ARG A 361 -19.18 -13.62 9.11
N ASN A 362 -19.80 -14.79 9.17
CA ASN A 362 -19.74 -15.80 8.11
C ASN A 362 -18.35 -16.43 7.92
N PHE A 363 -17.42 -16.26 8.87
CA PHE A 363 -16.12 -16.94 8.87
C PHE A 363 -16.24 -18.47 8.87
N LYS A 364 -17.29 -19.01 9.50
CA LYS A 364 -17.65 -20.43 9.43
C LYS A 364 -17.75 -20.97 7.99
N TYR A 365 -18.09 -20.12 7.01
CA TYR A 365 -18.15 -20.52 5.62
C TYR A 365 -16.76 -20.68 4.99
N VAL A 366 -15.78 -19.86 5.42
CA VAL A 366 -14.37 -20.07 5.07
C VAL A 366 -13.91 -21.41 5.61
N ASP A 367 -14.26 -21.75 6.85
CA ASP A 367 -13.91 -23.05 7.45
C ASP A 367 -14.55 -24.24 6.73
N THR A 368 -15.80 -24.09 6.25
CA THR A 368 -16.46 -25.11 5.40
C THR A 368 -15.67 -25.35 4.11
N ILE A 369 -15.24 -24.28 3.43
CA ILE A 369 -14.43 -24.38 2.21
C ILE A 369 -13.07 -24.99 2.54
N LYS A 370 -12.44 -24.55 3.63
CA LYS A 370 -11.16 -25.05 4.11
C LYS A 370 -11.22 -26.55 4.40
N THR A 371 -12.27 -27.02 5.06
CA THR A 371 -12.48 -28.44 5.35
C THR A 371 -12.54 -29.27 4.06
N ALA A 372 -13.25 -28.78 3.04
CA ALA A 372 -13.31 -29.45 1.74
C ALA A 372 -11.94 -29.49 1.05
N LEU A 373 -11.16 -28.40 1.13
CA LEU A 373 -9.81 -28.33 0.57
C LEU A 373 -8.82 -29.21 1.33
N GLU A 374 -8.88 -29.27 2.67
CA GLU A 374 -8.03 -30.15 3.48
C GLU A 374 -8.33 -31.63 3.24
N SER A 375 -9.57 -31.98 2.87
CA SER A 375 -9.92 -33.34 2.42
C SER A 375 -9.31 -33.70 1.07
N GLU A 376 -9.14 -32.74 0.16
CA GLU A 376 -8.61 -32.97 -1.19
C GLU A 376 -7.08 -32.90 -1.22
N CYS A 377 -6.52 -31.84 -0.63
CA CYS A 377 -5.11 -31.50 -0.67
C CYS A 377 -4.64 -30.91 0.68
N PRO A 378 -4.38 -31.78 1.67
CA PRO A 378 -4.03 -31.36 3.02
C PRO A 378 -2.85 -30.36 3.07
N LYS A 379 -3.00 -29.29 3.86
CA LYS A 379 -2.00 -28.23 4.09
C LYS A 379 -1.48 -27.57 2.81
N LYS A 380 -2.28 -27.48 1.75
CA LYS A 380 -1.86 -26.82 0.50
C LYS A 380 -2.39 -25.40 0.34
N VAL A 381 -3.69 -25.20 0.55
CA VAL A 381 -4.36 -23.92 0.25
C VAL A 381 -4.50 -23.07 1.51
N SER A 382 -4.05 -21.82 1.47
CA SER A 382 -4.17 -20.89 2.60
C SER A 382 -5.60 -20.39 2.79
N CYS A 383 -5.93 -19.98 4.00
CA CYS A 383 -7.18 -19.29 4.29
C CYS A 383 -7.24 -17.92 3.60
N ALA A 384 -6.10 -17.24 3.50
CA ALA A 384 -5.96 -15.99 2.74
C ALA A 384 -6.40 -16.15 1.28
N ASP A 385 -5.96 -17.21 0.59
CA ASP A 385 -6.41 -17.47 -0.77
C ASP A 385 -7.89 -17.91 -0.84
N ILE A 386 -8.42 -18.59 0.18
CA ILE A 386 -9.86 -18.89 0.24
C ILE A 386 -10.68 -17.59 0.29
N VAL A 387 -10.29 -16.61 1.11
CA VAL A 387 -10.98 -15.31 1.21
C VAL A 387 -10.91 -14.55 -0.12
N ALA A 388 -9.73 -14.48 -0.75
CA ALA A 388 -9.55 -13.84 -2.04
C ALA A 388 -10.36 -14.51 -3.16
N LEU A 389 -10.24 -15.82 -3.31
CA LEU A 389 -10.98 -16.59 -4.31
C LEU A 389 -12.50 -16.52 -4.08
N SER A 390 -12.95 -16.59 -2.82
CA SER A 390 -14.38 -16.49 -2.51
C SER A 390 -14.95 -15.12 -2.87
N SER A 391 -14.17 -14.06 -2.73
CA SER A 391 -14.55 -12.70 -3.14
C SER A 391 -14.64 -12.58 -4.65
N ARG A 392 -13.64 -13.11 -5.38
CA ARG A 392 -13.66 -13.18 -6.85
C ARG A 392 -14.90 -13.91 -7.37
N GLU A 393 -15.21 -15.08 -6.83
CA GLU A 393 -16.39 -15.84 -7.23
C GLU A 393 -17.69 -15.16 -6.78
N GLY A 394 -17.71 -14.55 -5.59
CA GLY A 394 -18.82 -13.74 -5.09
C GLY A 394 -19.21 -12.63 -6.07
N VAL A 395 -18.25 -11.84 -6.56
CA VAL A 395 -18.50 -10.75 -7.53
C VAL A 395 -19.13 -11.28 -8.83
N LYS A 396 -18.66 -12.42 -9.34
CA LYS A 396 -19.21 -13.05 -10.56
C LYS A 396 -20.65 -13.53 -10.39
N MET A 397 -21.03 -13.92 -9.17
CA MET A 397 -22.33 -14.53 -8.87
C MET A 397 -23.46 -13.51 -8.71
N VAL A 398 -23.12 -12.27 -8.38
CA VAL A 398 -24.08 -11.20 -8.18
C VAL A 398 -24.81 -10.92 -9.50
N THR A 399 -26.08 -11.31 -9.57
CA THR A 399 -26.92 -11.28 -10.78
C THR A 399 -28.13 -10.37 -10.58
N LEU A 400 -28.46 -9.60 -11.62
CA LEU A 400 -29.74 -8.91 -11.76
C LEU A 400 -30.90 -9.92 -11.62
N ALA A 401 -31.53 -9.97 -10.45
CA ALA A 401 -32.78 -10.70 -10.29
C ALA A 401 -33.91 -9.93 -10.97
N ALA A 402 -34.03 -10.07 -12.29
CA ALA A 402 -35.20 -9.63 -13.04
C ALA A 402 -35.57 -10.70 -14.07
N LEU A 403 -36.31 -11.73 -13.64
CA LEU A 403 -37.26 -12.49 -14.49
C LEU A 403 -38.21 -13.36 -13.65
N SER A 404 -38.67 -12.85 -12.51
CA SER A 404 -39.96 -13.29 -11.98
C SER A 404 -41.03 -12.68 -12.88
N PHE A 405 -41.47 -13.35 -13.95
CA PHE A 405 -42.86 -13.32 -14.47
C PHE A 405 -43.10 -14.04 -15.81
N PHE A 406 -42.08 -14.43 -16.60
CA PHE A 406 -42.33 -14.85 -18.00
C PHE A 406 -42.16 -16.33 -18.39
N ARG A 407 -42.01 -17.28 -17.46
CA ARG A 407 -41.96 -18.72 -17.81
C ARG A 407 -42.69 -19.67 -16.85
N LEU A 408 -43.83 -19.24 -16.31
CA LEU A 408 -44.68 -20.15 -15.52
C LEU A 408 -45.61 -21.05 -16.37
N PHE A 409 -45.51 -21.06 -17.71
CA PHE A 409 -46.58 -21.65 -18.53
C PHE A 409 -46.26 -22.81 -19.48
N LEU A 410 -45.01 -23.26 -19.70
CA LEU A 410 -44.79 -24.21 -20.83
C LEU A 410 -43.80 -25.37 -20.68
N VAL A 411 -43.22 -25.70 -19.51
CA VAL A 411 -42.44 -26.95 -19.41
C VAL A 411 -42.56 -27.60 -18.01
N PRO A 412 -43.30 -28.71 -17.86
CA PRO A 412 -43.23 -29.53 -16.67
C PRO A 412 -41.99 -30.45 -16.77
N ASN A 413 -41.18 -30.49 -15.71
CA ASN A 413 -40.05 -31.41 -15.50
C ASN A 413 -38.76 -31.19 -16.30
N THR A 414 -38.06 -30.08 -16.07
CA THR A 414 -36.58 -30.06 -16.20
C THR A 414 -35.95 -29.61 -14.89
N LYS A 415 -34.92 -30.35 -14.44
CA LYS A 415 -34.12 -29.97 -13.27
C LYS A 415 -33.49 -28.61 -13.54
N ILE A 416 -33.74 -27.64 -12.66
CA ILE A 416 -33.31 -26.25 -12.77
C ILE A 416 -31.80 -26.16 -12.45
N TYR A 417 -30.95 -26.64 -13.35
CA TYR A 417 -29.49 -26.48 -13.22
C TYR A 417 -28.84 -25.70 -14.35
N GLU A 418 -29.59 -25.18 -15.34
CA GLU A 418 -28.93 -24.73 -16.58
C GLU A 418 -29.47 -23.47 -17.26
N LEU A 419 -30.14 -22.56 -16.55
CA LEU A 419 -30.43 -21.24 -17.15
C LEU A 419 -30.35 -20.08 -16.15
N CYS A 420 -29.26 -20.00 -15.38
CA CYS A 420 -28.77 -18.70 -14.93
C CYS A 420 -28.08 -18.04 -16.12
N LEU A 421 -28.79 -17.17 -16.86
CA LEU A 421 -28.11 -16.18 -17.69
C LEU A 421 -27.30 -15.29 -16.74
N GLN A 422 -26.01 -15.57 -16.61
CA GLN A 422 -25.04 -14.75 -15.89
C GLN A 422 -24.92 -13.39 -16.58
N LEU A 423 -25.77 -12.44 -16.20
CA LEU A 423 -25.50 -11.01 -16.36
C LEU A 423 -24.70 -10.51 -15.15
N GLY A 424 -23.75 -11.34 -14.69
CA GLY A 424 -23.05 -11.18 -13.42
C GLY A 424 -22.12 -9.97 -13.37
N GLY A 425 -21.68 -9.60 -12.17
CA GLY A 425 -20.63 -8.61 -11.95
C GLY A 425 -19.35 -8.93 -12.73
N PRO A 426 -18.37 -8.00 -12.74
CA PRO A 426 -17.23 -8.11 -13.64
C PRO A 426 -16.38 -9.35 -13.38
N GLN A 427 -15.82 -9.91 -14.46
CA GLN A 427 -14.90 -11.03 -14.39
C GLN A 427 -13.46 -10.55 -14.42
N PHE A 428 -12.66 -11.08 -13.49
CA PHE A 428 -11.24 -10.81 -13.38
C PHE A 428 -10.55 -12.01 -12.71
N SER A 429 -9.23 -12.06 -12.86
CA SER A 429 -8.39 -13.04 -12.19
C SER A 429 -7.79 -12.43 -10.93
N MET A 430 -7.61 -13.26 -9.91
CA MET A 430 -6.82 -12.92 -8.73
C MET A 430 -5.67 -13.91 -8.66
N LYS A 431 -4.45 -13.39 -8.44
CA LYS A 431 -3.28 -14.22 -8.20
C LYS A 431 -3.43 -14.93 -6.84
N THR A 432 -2.90 -16.15 -6.73
CA THR A 432 -2.91 -16.98 -5.51
C THR A 432 -1.49 -17.37 -5.10
N GLY A 433 -1.34 -17.98 -3.92
CA GLY A 433 -0.06 -18.30 -3.30
C GLY A 433 0.18 -17.58 -1.96
N ARG A 434 -0.87 -16.98 -1.39
CA ARG A 434 -0.78 -16.31 -0.08
C ARG A 434 -0.49 -17.33 1.02
N ARG A 435 0.10 -16.85 2.10
CA ARG A 435 0.27 -17.54 3.37
C ARG A 435 -0.60 -16.87 4.43
N ASP A 436 -0.97 -17.67 5.41
CA ASP A 436 -1.76 -17.23 6.55
C ASP A 436 -0.86 -16.57 7.60
N SER A 437 -1.33 -15.46 8.17
CA SER A 437 -0.67 -14.79 9.27
C SER A 437 -0.63 -15.63 10.54
N ARG A 438 0.44 -15.44 11.30
CA ARG A 438 0.56 -15.93 12.69
C ARG A 438 0.19 -14.87 13.72
N GLN A 439 -0.10 -13.66 13.26
CA GLN A 439 -0.36 -12.49 14.10
C GLN A 439 -1.66 -11.80 13.65
N SER A 440 -2.25 -11.04 14.57
CA SER A 440 -3.43 -10.23 14.32
C SER A 440 -3.05 -8.76 14.29
N HIS A 441 -3.73 -7.97 13.46
CA HIS A 441 -3.55 -6.53 13.36
C HIS A 441 -4.63 -5.74 14.11
N ALA A 442 -5.26 -6.32 15.14
CA ALA A 442 -6.39 -5.74 15.87
C ALA A 442 -6.15 -4.29 16.35
N ALA A 443 -4.93 -3.97 16.79
CA ALA A 443 -4.57 -2.63 17.25
C ALA A 443 -4.59 -1.56 16.13
N LEU A 444 -4.53 -1.98 14.86
CA LEU A 444 -4.42 -1.12 13.69
C LEU A 444 -5.75 -0.92 12.97
N VAL A 445 -6.71 -1.85 13.16
CA VAL A 445 -8.02 -1.85 12.49
C VAL A 445 -8.72 -0.48 12.57
N ASN A 446 -8.79 0.09 13.78
CA ASN A 446 -9.48 1.35 14.02
C ASN A 446 -8.77 2.58 13.41
N ASN A 447 -7.52 2.44 12.98
CA ASN A 447 -6.77 3.51 12.31
C ASN A 447 -6.71 3.31 10.79
N MET A 448 -6.86 2.07 10.31
CA MET A 448 -6.66 1.70 8.90
C MET A 448 -7.96 1.61 8.10
N ILE A 449 -9.03 1.05 8.67
CA ILE A 449 -10.30 0.86 7.96
C ILE A 449 -11.11 2.15 8.05
N PRO A 450 -11.55 2.83 6.98
CA PRO A 450 -12.35 4.05 7.10
C PRO A 450 -13.74 3.82 7.75
N ASN A 451 -14.29 4.86 8.38
CA ASN A 451 -15.64 4.89 8.95
C ASN A 451 -16.53 5.93 8.23
N HIS A 452 -17.86 5.79 8.34
CA HIS A 452 -18.85 6.69 7.74
C HIS A 452 -18.79 8.15 8.19
N ASN A 453 -18.11 8.43 9.31
CA ASN A 453 -17.87 9.78 9.84
C ASN A 453 -16.50 10.36 9.47
N ASP A 454 -15.61 9.58 8.84
CA ASP A 454 -14.31 10.08 8.40
C ASP A 454 -14.47 11.02 7.20
N SER A 455 -13.51 11.92 6.96
CA SER A 455 -13.53 12.80 5.80
C SER A 455 -13.23 12.04 4.51
N VAL A 456 -13.71 12.54 3.36
CA VAL A 456 -13.36 11.98 2.04
C VAL A 456 -11.84 11.91 1.86
N SER A 457 -11.11 12.93 2.31
CA SER A 457 -9.64 12.95 2.23
C SER A 457 -8.97 11.83 3.04
N PHE A 458 -9.49 11.52 4.22
CA PHE A 458 -8.99 10.41 5.03
C PHE A 458 -9.32 9.06 4.39
N VAL A 459 -10.55 8.89 3.88
CA VAL A 459 -10.95 7.67 3.16
C VAL A 459 -10.00 7.43 1.98
N LEU A 460 -9.76 8.45 1.15
CA LEU A 460 -8.86 8.36 0.01
C LEU A 460 -7.42 8.01 0.42
N SER A 461 -6.89 8.61 1.50
CA SER A 461 -5.52 8.31 1.94
C SER A 461 -5.35 6.87 2.39
N ARG A 462 -6.40 6.25 2.96
CA ARG A 462 -6.36 4.82 3.34
C ARG A 462 -6.32 3.90 2.12
N PHE A 463 -7.13 4.17 1.10
CA PHE A 463 -7.03 3.40 -0.16
C PHE A 463 -5.68 3.62 -0.86
N GLN A 464 -5.18 4.85 -0.87
CA GLN A 464 -3.86 5.16 -1.44
C GLN A 464 -2.73 4.44 -0.72
N SER A 465 -2.82 4.28 0.61
CA SER A 465 -1.82 3.53 1.38
C SER A 465 -1.68 2.07 0.96
N ILE A 466 -2.70 1.48 0.33
CA ILE A 466 -2.65 0.11 -0.19
C ILE A 466 -2.53 0.06 -1.72
N GLY A 467 -2.13 1.16 -2.34
CA GLY A 467 -1.92 1.27 -3.79
C GLY A 467 -3.17 1.46 -4.63
N VAL A 468 -4.34 1.60 -4.02
CA VAL A 468 -5.58 1.92 -4.73
C VAL A 468 -5.62 3.42 -4.99
N ASP A 469 -5.58 3.80 -6.27
CA ASP A 469 -5.69 5.19 -6.71
C ASP A 469 -7.08 5.80 -6.38
N VAL A 470 -7.23 7.12 -6.51
CA VAL A 470 -8.50 7.81 -6.18
C VAL A 470 -9.68 7.25 -6.97
N GLU A 471 -9.46 6.91 -8.24
CA GLU A 471 -10.47 6.37 -9.13
C GLU A 471 -10.94 4.99 -8.67
N GLY A 472 -10.01 4.10 -8.33
CA GLY A 472 -10.29 2.80 -7.75
C GLY A 472 -10.90 2.89 -6.35
N ALA A 473 -10.50 3.87 -5.54
CA ALA A 473 -11.06 4.12 -4.22
C ALA A 473 -12.54 4.49 -4.34
N VAL A 474 -12.88 5.42 -5.25
CA VAL A 474 -14.29 5.75 -5.54
C VAL A 474 -15.04 4.50 -6.00
N ALA A 475 -14.42 3.63 -6.82
CA ALA A 475 -15.04 2.40 -7.30
C ALA A 475 -15.35 1.39 -6.18
N LEU A 476 -14.44 1.23 -5.20
CA LEU A 476 -14.61 0.33 -4.05
C LEU A 476 -15.52 0.89 -2.95
N LEU A 477 -15.79 2.20 -2.95
CA LEU A 477 -16.77 2.82 -2.05
C LEU A 477 -18.22 2.51 -2.45
N ASP A 478 -18.44 1.88 -3.59
CA ASP A 478 -19.74 1.27 -3.91
C ASP A 478 -20.12 0.28 -2.80
N PRO A 479 -21.28 0.46 -2.14
CA PRO A 479 -21.70 -0.37 -1.05
C PRO A 479 -22.00 -1.79 -1.54
N THR A 480 -21.04 -2.69 -1.38
CA THR A 480 -21.37 -4.12 -1.34
C THR A 480 -22.16 -4.48 -0.08
N HIS A 481 -22.58 -3.55 0.79
CA HIS A 481 -23.32 -3.86 2.02
C HIS A 481 -24.82 -3.97 1.81
N ALA A 482 -25.35 -5.19 1.94
CA ALA A 482 -26.79 -5.42 2.10
C ALA A 482 -27.09 -6.50 3.15
N GLU A 483 -27.98 -6.17 4.09
CA GLU A 483 -28.87 -7.16 4.67
C GLU A 483 -30.27 -6.59 4.93
N TYR A 484 -31.27 -7.48 4.83
CA TYR A 484 -32.68 -7.21 4.64
C TYR A 484 -33.47 -7.11 5.96
N LEU A 485 -34.20 -6.00 6.16
CA LEU A 485 -35.35 -5.96 7.07
C LEU A 485 -36.56 -6.64 6.41
N LYS A 486 -37.04 -7.75 6.98
CA LYS A 486 -38.41 -8.21 6.77
C LYS A 486 -39.32 -7.51 7.77
N GLY A 487 -39.83 -6.34 7.36
CA GLY A 487 -41.03 -5.68 7.88
C GLY A 487 -41.08 -5.43 9.39
N ARG A 488 -40.70 -4.21 9.84
CA ARG A 488 -41.24 -3.46 11.00
C ARG A 488 -40.22 -2.41 11.46
N CYS A 489 -40.40 -1.17 11.00
CA CYS A 489 -40.13 -0.03 11.88
C CYS A 489 -41.48 0.41 12.45
N PRO A 490 -41.83 -0.03 13.68
CA PRO A 490 -42.64 0.82 14.51
C PRO A 490 -42.00 1.09 15.88
N THR A 491 -42.08 2.38 16.23
CA THR A 491 -42.09 2.99 17.58
C THR A 491 -40.79 3.18 18.36
N SER A 492 -40.88 4.24 19.17
CA SER A 492 -39.89 5.07 19.86
C SER A 492 -39.14 4.41 21.02
N ASN A 493 -38.91 3.09 20.99
CA ASN A 493 -38.05 2.43 21.96
C ASN A 493 -37.43 1.17 21.33
N PRO A 494 -36.22 1.26 20.74
CA PRO A 494 -35.58 0.12 20.12
C PRO A 494 -35.11 -0.88 21.20
N ASP A 495 -35.40 -2.16 20.96
CA ASP A 495 -34.78 -3.27 21.68
C ASP A 495 -33.25 -3.21 21.47
N PRO A 496 -32.42 -3.13 22.53
CA PRO A 496 -30.96 -3.06 22.39
C PRO A 496 -30.33 -4.29 21.73
N ASN A 497 -31.09 -5.38 21.54
CA ASN A 497 -30.64 -6.57 20.80
C ASN A 497 -31.21 -6.67 19.37
N ALA A 498 -32.07 -5.73 18.94
CA ALA A 498 -32.60 -5.71 17.59
C ALA A 498 -31.64 -4.96 16.66
N VAL A 499 -30.90 -5.70 15.82
CA VAL A 499 -30.05 -5.06 14.81
C VAL A 499 -30.91 -4.66 13.60
N LEU A 500 -31.08 -3.35 13.43
CA LEU A 500 -31.86 -2.73 12.35
C LEU A 500 -30.90 -2.26 11.25
N TYR A 501 -31.00 -2.80 10.03
CA TYR A 501 -30.10 -2.47 8.92
C TYR A 501 -30.82 -1.70 7.80
N ALA A 502 -30.15 -0.69 7.23
CA ALA A 502 -30.61 0.08 6.08
C ALA A 502 -29.84 -0.31 4.81
N ARG A 503 -30.49 -0.24 3.65
CA ARG A 503 -29.87 -0.49 2.34
C ARG A 503 -29.19 0.78 1.85
N ILE A 504 -27.91 0.69 1.47
CA ILE A 504 -27.16 1.84 0.97
C ILE A 504 -27.52 2.11 -0.50
N ASP A 505 -27.66 1.06 -1.33
CA ASP A 505 -28.34 1.15 -2.62
C ASP A 505 -29.85 0.85 -2.46
N LEU A 506 -30.67 1.86 -2.76
CA LEU A 506 -32.12 1.80 -2.62
C LEU A 506 -32.81 1.05 -3.77
N GLU A 507 -32.16 0.95 -4.93
CA GLU A 507 -32.74 0.36 -6.14
C GLU A 507 -32.26 -1.09 -6.31
N THR A 508 -30.96 -1.35 -6.17
CA THR A 508 -30.37 -2.66 -6.49
C THR A 508 -29.35 -3.16 -5.45
N PRO A 509 -29.73 -3.29 -4.17
CA PRO A 509 -28.82 -3.58 -3.03
C PRO A 509 -28.08 -4.93 -3.09
N MET A 510 -28.53 -5.85 -3.93
CA MET A 510 -27.93 -7.17 -4.07
C MET A 510 -27.17 -7.30 -5.38
N THR A 511 -26.97 -6.20 -6.13
CA THR A 511 -26.22 -6.19 -7.39
C THR A 511 -24.99 -5.31 -7.32
N ILE A 512 -23.92 -5.71 -8.01
CA ILE A 512 -22.75 -4.88 -8.26
C ILE A 512 -23.00 -4.22 -9.61
N ASP A 513 -23.42 -2.96 -9.59
CA ASP A 513 -23.64 -2.12 -10.76
C ASP A 513 -23.44 -0.64 -10.38
N ASN A 514 -23.54 0.25 -11.34
CA ASN A 514 -23.33 1.67 -11.08
C ASN A 514 -24.55 2.41 -10.49
N MET A 515 -25.54 1.70 -9.93
CA MET A 515 -26.75 2.32 -9.40
C MET A 515 -26.49 3.15 -8.15
N TYR A 516 -25.53 2.75 -7.31
CA TYR A 516 -25.06 3.56 -6.20
C TYR A 516 -24.69 4.99 -6.64
N TYR A 517 -23.87 5.13 -7.68
CA TYR A 517 -23.48 6.46 -8.18
C TYR A 517 -24.65 7.22 -8.80
N LYS A 518 -25.59 6.53 -9.47
CA LYS A 518 -26.83 7.16 -9.96
C LYS A 518 -27.67 7.70 -8.80
N ASN A 519 -27.71 7.00 -7.66
CA ASN A 519 -28.40 7.46 -6.46
C ASN A 519 -27.71 8.67 -5.82
N ILE A 520 -26.36 8.70 -5.79
CA ILE A 520 -25.60 9.88 -5.34
C ILE A 520 -25.92 11.11 -6.19
N LEU A 521 -25.99 10.96 -7.53
CA LEU A 521 -26.35 12.06 -8.44
C LEU A 521 -27.78 12.57 -8.23
N LYS A 522 -28.69 11.71 -7.75
CA LYS A 522 -30.07 12.07 -7.40
C LYS A 522 -30.21 12.64 -5.98
N HIS A 523 -29.10 12.85 -5.26
CA HIS A 523 -29.07 13.22 -3.84
C HIS A 523 -29.81 12.23 -2.93
N LYS A 524 -29.71 10.93 -3.23
CA LYS A 524 -30.36 9.83 -2.50
C LYS A 524 -29.37 8.95 -1.73
N ALA A 525 -28.15 9.41 -1.53
CA ALA A 525 -27.16 8.65 -0.78
C ALA A 525 -27.59 8.55 0.70
N LEU A 526 -27.43 7.36 1.30
CA LEU A 526 -27.85 7.11 2.68
C LEU A 526 -26.91 7.78 3.70
N LEU A 527 -25.60 7.69 3.48
CA LEU A 527 -24.60 8.26 4.38
C LEU A 527 -24.14 9.63 3.89
N SER A 528 -23.85 10.52 4.84
CA SER A 528 -23.32 11.86 4.52
C SER A 528 -22.04 11.79 3.69
N ILE A 529 -21.15 10.85 4.01
CA ILE A 529 -19.88 10.67 3.31
C ILE A 529 -20.07 10.28 1.84
N ASP A 530 -21.05 9.44 1.53
CA ASP A 530 -21.39 9.03 0.16
C ASP A 530 -21.81 10.26 -0.67
N GLN A 531 -22.62 11.14 -0.08
CA GLN A 531 -23.06 12.37 -0.75
C GLN A 531 -21.90 13.36 -0.95
N GLN A 532 -20.93 13.39 -0.02
CA GLN A 532 -19.74 14.21 -0.12
C GLN A 532 -18.82 13.81 -1.28
N LEU A 533 -18.88 12.55 -1.76
CA LEU A 533 -18.14 12.14 -2.96
C LEU A 533 -18.49 12.98 -4.19
N LEU A 534 -19.74 13.46 -4.30
CA LEU A 534 -20.16 14.34 -5.40
C LEU A 534 -19.78 15.80 -5.17
N SER A 535 -19.69 16.23 -3.92
CA SER A 535 -19.34 17.62 -3.55
C SER A 535 -17.83 17.86 -3.52
N ASN A 536 -17.03 16.80 -3.37
CA ASN A 536 -15.57 16.89 -3.33
C ASN A 536 -15.01 17.00 -4.77
N PRO A 537 -14.18 18.03 -5.09
CA PRO A 537 -13.71 18.29 -6.45
C PRO A 537 -12.80 17.19 -7.01
N ILE A 538 -12.13 16.41 -6.15
CA ILE A 538 -11.25 15.31 -6.53
C ILE A 538 -12.07 14.09 -6.97
N THR A 539 -13.14 13.75 -6.24
CA THR A 539 -13.94 12.54 -6.50
C THR A 539 -15.11 12.75 -7.45
N ALA A 540 -15.66 13.97 -7.51
CA ALA A 540 -16.84 14.29 -8.31
C ALA A 540 -16.75 13.91 -9.81
N PRO A 541 -15.61 14.10 -10.51
CA PRO A 541 -15.47 13.66 -11.90
C PRO A 541 -15.64 12.14 -12.06
N PHE A 542 -15.09 11.36 -11.12
CA PHE A 542 -15.17 9.90 -11.14
C PHE A 542 -16.58 9.41 -10.81
N VAL A 543 -17.25 9.99 -9.81
CA VAL A 543 -18.66 9.69 -9.49
C VAL A 543 -19.56 9.87 -10.72
N LYS A 544 -19.42 11.00 -11.42
CA LYS A 544 -20.20 11.28 -12.63
C LYS A 544 -19.92 10.26 -13.75
N LYS A 545 -18.64 9.90 -13.92
CA LYS A 545 -18.22 8.94 -14.95
C LYS A 545 -18.70 7.52 -14.65
N MET A 546 -18.60 7.07 -13.40
CA MET A 546 -19.12 5.76 -12.98
C MET A 546 -20.64 5.68 -13.14
N ALA A 547 -21.38 6.73 -12.75
CA ALA A 547 -22.84 6.77 -12.95
C ALA A 547 -23.25 6.71 -14.43
N ALA A 548 -22.44 7.28 -15.32
CA ALA A 548 -22.71 7.32 -16.76
C ALA A 548 -22.36 6.02 -17.49
N ASP A 549 -21.34 5.29 -17.03
CA ASP A 549 -20.79 4.12 -17.71
C ASP A 549 -20.54 2.95 -16.74
N ASN A 550 -21.39 1.92 -16.85
CA ASN A 550 -21.30 0.72 -16.02
C ASN A 550 -20.08 -0.15 -16.36
N ALA A 551 -19.64 -0.17 -17.62
CA ALA A 551 -18.46 -0.93 -18.03
C ALA A 551 -17.18 -0.29 -17.47
N TYR A 552 -17.15 1.04 -17.45
CA TYR A 552 -16.09 1.79 -16.79
C TYR A 552 -16.05 1.52 -15.28
N PHE A 553 -17.20 1.57 -14.58
CA PHE A 553 -17.29 1.19 -13.17
C PHE A 553 -16.73 -0.22 -12.92
N TYR A 554 -17.16 -1.20 -13.71
CA TYR A 554 -16.68 -2.57 -13.63
C TYR A 554 -15.17 -2.71 -13.79
N ASN A 555 -14.57 -1.98 -14.74
CA ASN A 555 -13.13 -2.00 -14.93
C ASN A 555 -12.40 -1.47 -13.68
N GLN A 556 -12.82 -0.31 -13.16
CA GLN A 556 -12.18 0.31 -12.00
C GLN A 556 -12.39 -0.52 -10.72
N PHE A 557 -13.59 -1.06 -10.52
CA PHE A 557 -13.90 -1.94 -9.40
C PHE A 557 -13.00 -3.19 -9.42
N SER A 558 -12.90 -3.88 -10.55
CA SER A 558 -12.04 -5.06 -10.68
C SER A 558 -10.57 -4.75 -10.47
N LYS A 559 -10.06 -3.67 -11.08
CA LYS A 559 -8.67 -3.23 -10.92
C LYS A 559 -8.37 -2.94 -9.44
N ALA A 560 -9.22 -2.16 -8.78
CA ALA A 560 -9.04 -1.78 -7.39
C ALA A 560 -9.13 -2.98 -6.44
N LEU A 561 -10.07 -3.90 -6.67
CA LEU A 561 -10.21 -5.11 -5.87
C LEU A 561 -9.00 -6.05 -6.01
N VAL A 562 -8.43 -6.14 -7.21
CA VAL A 562 -7.18 -6.90 -7.45
C VAL A 562 -6.01 -6.26 -6.72
N ILE A 563 -5.79 -4.95 -6.87
CA ILE A 563 -4.73 -4.21 -6.16
C ILE A 563 -4.87 -4.42 -4.65
N MET A 564 -6.07 -4.22 -4.11
CA MET A 564 -6.35 -4.43 -2.71
C MET A 564 -6.04 -5.86 -2.27
N SER A 565 -6.41 -6.88 -3.05
CA SER A 565 -6.11 -8.29 -2.73
C SER A 565 -4.62 -8.63 -2.73
N GLU A 566 -3.79 -7.79 -3.35
CA GLU A 566 -2.34 -7.95 -3.46
C GLU A 566 -1.60 -6.99 -2.49
N ASN A 567 -2.31 -6.40 -1.53
CA ASN A 567 -1.71 -5.58 -0.49
C ASN A 567 -0.87 -6.45 0.46
N ASN A 568 0.46 -6.31 0.39
CA ASN A 568 1.45 -6.93 1.28
C ASN A 568 1.12 -8.40 1.66
N PRO A 569 0.92 -9.31 0.67
CA PRO A 569 0.58 -10.69 0.95
C PRO A 569 1.78 -11.42 1.56
N LEU A 570 1.55 -12.23 2.59
CA LEU A 570 2.57 -13.17 3.04
C LEU A 570 2.74 -14.26 1.97
N THR A 571 3.97 -14.62 1.62
CA THR A 571 4.31 -15.68 0.67
C THR A 571 5.43 -16.56 1.22
N GLY A 572 5.74 -17.68 0.56
CA GLY A 572 6.91 -18.49 0.92
C GLY A 572 6.87 -18.99 2.37
N ASP A 573 7.85 -18.56 3.17
CA ASP A 573 8.04 -18.84 4.59
C ASP A 573 7.58 -17.71 5.53
N GLN A 574 7.10 -16.58 4.99
CA GLN A 574 6.65 -15.42 5.76
C GLN A 574 5.41 -15.72 6.63
N GLY A 575 4.56 -16.64 6.18
CA GLY A 575 3.38 -17.11 6.92
C GLY A 575 3.33 -18.64 6.99
N GLU A 576 2.14 -19.18 7.25
CA GLU A 576 1.89 -20.62 7.27
C GLU A 576 0.70 -21.04 6.39
N ILE A 577 0.38 -22.33 6.36
CA ILE A 577 -0.91 -22.83 5.89
C ILE A 577 -1.63 -23.40 7.10
N ARG A 578 -2.61 -22.68 7.63
CA ARG A 578 -3.39 -23.13 8.79
C ARG A 578 -4.28 -24.31 8.41
N LYS A 579 -4.52 -25.24 9.34
CA LYS A 579 -5.54 -26.30 9.15
C LYS A 579 -6.96 -25.81 9.45
N ASP A 580 -7.09 -25.04 10.52
CA ASP A 580 -8.31 -24.34 10.92
C ASP A 580 -8.03 -22.84 10.73
N CYS A 581 -8.87 -22.13 9.97
CA CYS A 581 -8.60 -20.74 9.64
C CYS A 581 -8.70 -19.78 10.84
N ARG A 582 -9.13 -20.28 12.00
CA ARG A 582 -9.30 -19.49 13.22
C ARG A 582 -8.10 -19.52 14.15
N TYR A 583 -7.19 -20.49 13.97
CA TYR A 583 -6.09 -20.73 14.88
C TYR A 583 -4.76 -20.99 14.15
N VAL A 584 -3.69 -20.43 14.70
CA VAL A 584 -2.30 -20.75 14.32
C VAL A 584 -2.03 -22.24 14.59
N ASN A 585 -1.23 -22.91 13.74
CA ASN A 585 -1.01 -24.37 13.82
C ASN A 585 -0.27 -24.87 15.06
#